data_AF-A0AAU9TS29-F1
#
_entry.id   AF-A0AAU9TS29-F1
#
_cell.length_a   1.000
_cell.length_b   1.000
_cell.length_c   1.000
_cell.angle_alpha   90.00
_cell.angle_beta   90.00
_cell.angle_gamma   90.00
#
_symmetry.space_group_name_H-M   'P 1'
#
loop_
_entity.id
_entity.type
_entity.pdbx_description
1 polymer ?
#
loop_
_entity_poly.entity_id
_entity_poly.type
_entity_poly.pdbx_seq_one_letter_code
_entity_poly.pdbx_strand_id
1 'polypeptide(L)'
;MHLSCVQVCALLTLTLAAAAPPSTPHHVARRSFFNLQCKGVYDAAIFARLDRICDDCYNLFREPQLYTLCRKDCFTTDYFKGCVEVLQETDQLELFKTYIKQLHGADPGI
;
A
#
# COMPACT_ATOMS: atom_id res chain seq x y z
N MET A 1 -50.98 22.60 -31.94
CA MET A 1 -50.63 21.45 -31.08
C MET A 1 -49.22 20.90 -31.38
N HIS A 2 -48.19 21.75 -31.46
CA HIS A 2 -46.84 21.30 -31.86
C HIS A 2 -45.70 21.96 -31.05
N LEU A 3 -46.01 22.61 -29.92
CA LEU A 3 -45.03 23.28 -29.07
C LEU A 3 -44.76 22.57 -27.73
N SER A 4 -45.52 21.52 -27.40
CA SER A 4 -45.40 20.81 -26.11
C SER A 4 -44.46 19.60 -26.14
N CYS A 5 -43.94 19.18 -27.30
CA CYS A 5 -43.05 18.01 -27.40
C CYS A 5 -41.56 18.35 -27.24
N VAL A 6 -41.13 19.56 -27.59
CA VAL A 6 -39.70 19.91 -27.63
C VAL A 6 -39.12 20.15 -26.23
N GLN A 7 -39.94 20.63 -25.27
CA GLN A 7 -39.46 20.90 -23.91
C GLN A 7 -39.34 19.65 -23.02
N VAL A 8 -39.97 18.53 -23.40
CA VAL A 8 -39.91 17.30 -22.59
C VAL A 8 -38.66 16.47 -22.88
N CYS A 9 -38.03 16.63 -24.05
CA CYS A 9 -36.88 15.80 -24.45
C CYS A 9 -35.49 16.27 -24.01
N ALA A 10 -35.30 17.54 -23.62
CA ALA A 10 -33.95 18.08 -23.41
C ALA A 10 -33.54 18.27 -21.94
N LEU A 11 -34.40 17.91 -20.98
CA LEU A 11 -34.09 17.95 -19.54
C LEU A 11 -33.48 16.62 -19.02
N LEU A 12 -33.14 15.70 -19.92
CA LEU A 12 -32.56 14.39 -19.61
C LEU A 12 -31.04 14.30 -19.90
N THR A 13 -30.35 15.42 -20.07
CA THR A 13 -28.90 15.41 -20.26
C THR A 13 -28.16 15.09 -18.96
N LEU A 14 -28.00 13.78 -18.75
CA LEU A 14 -26.79 13.12 -18.28
C LEU A 14 -26.09 13.79 -17.10
N THR A 15 -26.55 13.49 -15.89
CA THR A 15 -25.61 13.34 -14.77
C THR A 15 -24.74 12.12 -15.04
N LEU A 16 -23.71 12.29 -15.86
CA LEU A 16 -22.63 11.31 -15.97
C LEU A 16 -21.80 11.42 -14.68
N ALA A 17 -22.34 10.89 -13.59
CA ALA A 17 -21.54 10.55 -12.43
C ALA A 17 -20.58 9.46 -12.92
N ALA A 18 -19.36 9.85 -13.25
CA ALA A 18 -18.26 8.92 -13.44
C ALA A 18 -18.05 8.22 -12.08
N ALA A 19 -18.79 7.13 -11.85
CA ALA A 19 -18.50 6.20 -10.80
C ALA A 19 -17.15 5.57 -11.16
N ALA A 20 -16.06 6.17 -10.66
CA ALA A 20 -14.76 5.55 -10.72
C ALA A 20 -14.92 4.14 -10.11
N PRO A 21 -14.51 3.07 -10.80
CA PRO A 21 -14.61 1.74 -10.25
C PRO A 21 -13.86 1.72 -8.91
N PRO A 22 -14.40 1.07 -7.86
CA PRO A 22 -13.70 0.97 -6.59
C PRO A 22 -12.34 0.32 -6.86
N SER A 23 -11.27 1.09 -6.72
CA SER A 23 -9.92 0.58 -6.81
C SER A 23 -9.76 -0.43 -5.68
N THR A 24 -9.71 -1.72 -6.00
CA THR A 24 -9.53 -2.74 -4.99
C THR A 24 -8.18 -2.49 -4.31
N PRO A 25 -8.13 -2.41 -2.96
CA PRO A 25 -6.89 -2.15 -2.22
C PRO A 25 -5.73 -3.08 -2.64
N HIS A 26 -6.08 -4.31 -3.04
CA HIS A 26 -5.17 -5.31 -3.57
C HIS A 26 -4.38 -4.86 -4.81
N HIS A 27 -4.98 -4.10 -5.73
CA HIS A 27 -4.28 -3.66 -6.94
C HIS A 27 -3.20 -2.61 -6.62
N VAL A 28 -3.50 -1.72 -5.67
CA VAL A 28 -2.55 -0.69 -5.20
C VAL A 28 -1.37 -1.34 -4.47
N ALA A 29 -1.64 -2.30 -3.57
CA ALA A 29 -0.61 -3.03 -2.86
C ALA A 29 0.31 -3.82 -3.81
N ARG A 30 -0.26 -4.49 -4.82
CA ARG A 30 0.52 -5.24 -5.81
C ARG A 30 1.41 -4.33 -6.68
N ARG A 31 0.93 -3.15 -7.07
CA ARG A 31 1.77 -2.15 -7.76
C ARG A 31 2.91 -1.67 -6.87
N SER A 32 2.60 -1.38 -5.59
CA SER A 32 3.61 -0.95 -4.62
C SER A 32 4.71 -1.99 -4.44
N PHE A 33 4.37 -3.27 -4.37
CA PHE A 33 5.32 -4.37 -4.29
C PHE A 33 6.39 -4.31 -5.40
N PHE A 34 5.97 -4.13 -6.66
CA PHE A 34 6.91 -4.02 -7.78
C PHE A 34 7.73 -2.73 -7.74
N ASN A 35 7.13 -1.61 -7.36
CA ASN A 35 7.83 -0.33 -7.25
C ASN A 35 8.95 -0.38 -6.19
N LEU A 36 8.72 -1.10 -5.09
CA LEU A 36 9.69 -1.27 -4.01
C LEU A 36 10.82 -2.27 -4.34
N GLN A 37 10.89 -2.76 -5.59
CA GLN A 37 11.90 -3.74 -6.02
C GLN A 37 11.82 -5.08 -5.27
N CYS A 38 10.66 -5.44 -4.73
CA CYS A 38 10.42 -6.81 -4.27
C CYS A 38 10.38 -7.75 -5.48
N LYS A 39 11.32 -8.70 -5.56
CA LYS A 39 11.51 -9.61 -6.71
C LYS A 39 11.15 -11.07 -6.41
N GLY A 40 10.70 -11.35 -5.18
CA GLY A 40 10.29 -12.66 -4.73
C GLY A 40 8.81 -12.94 -4.99
N VAL A 41 8.22 -13.77 -4.14
CA VAL A 41 6.82 -14.20 -4.27
C VAL A 41 5.91 -13.18 -3.62
N TYR A 42 5.00 -12.60 -4.40
CA TYR A 42 4.00 -11.70 -3.86
C TYR A 42 2.99 -12.45 -2.98
N ASP A 43 2.96 -12.10 -1.70
CA ASP A 43 1.95 -12.51 -0.74
C ASP A 43 1.31 -11.26 -0.13
N ALA A 44 0.00 -11.09 -0.35
CA ALA A 44 -0.72 -9.90 0.08
C ALA A 44 -0.82 -9.76 1.60
N ALA A 45 -0.92 -10.88 2.33
CA ALA A 45 -1.03 -10.86 3.78
C ALA A 45 0.31 -10.50 4.44
N ILE A 46 1.40 -11.10 3.94
CA ILE A 46 2.75 -10.78 4.40
C ILE A 46 3.10 -9.33 4.08
N PHE A 47 2.86 -8.89 2.84
CA PHE A 47 3.14 -7.51 2.44
C PHE A 47 2.38 -6.51 3.32
N ALA A 48 1.09 -6.73 3.57
CA ALA A 48 0.31 -5.87 4.46
C ALA A 48 0.80 -5.90 5.92
N ARG A 49 1.30 -7.03 6.43
CA ARG A 49 1.86 -7.12 7.78
C ARG A 49 3.11 -6.25 7.92
N LEU A 50 4.03 -6.32 6.95
CA LEU A 50 5.24 -5.49 6.95
C LEU A 50 4.92 -4.01 6.71
N ASP A 51 3.94 -3.72 5.85
CA ASP A 51 3.48 -2.34 5.57
C ASP A 51 2.98 -1.63 6.82
N ARG A 52 2.26 -2.34 7.70
CA ARG A 52 1.74 -1.80 8.96
C ARG A 52 2.84 -1.38 9.93
N ILE A 53 3.95 -2.11 10.00
CA ILE A 53 5.11 -1.69 10.82
C ILE A 53 5.58 -0.29 10.41
N CYS A 54 5.66 -0.04 9.11
CA CYS A 54 6.05 1.27 8.59
C CYS A 54 4.98 2.34 8.85
N ASP A 55 3.70 1.99 8.75
CA ASP A 55 2.58 2.92 9.01
C ASP A 55 2.50 3.31 10.50
N ASP A 56 2.56 2.32 11.39
CA ASP A 56 2.54 2.54 12.85
C ASP A 56 3.75 3.36 13.30
N CYS A 57 4.93 3.10 12.74
CA CYS A 57 6.15 3.87 12.99
C CYS A 57 6.03 5.32 12.52
N TYR A 58 5.47 5.54 11.32
CA TYR A 58 5.14 6.88 10.85
C TYR A 58 4.13 7.57 11.78
N ASN A 59 3.08 6.88 12.22
CA ASN A 59 2.05 7.44 13.10
C ASN A 59 2.60 7.82 14.48
N LEU A 60 3.61 7.09 14.97
CA LEU A 60 4.29 7.38 16.22
C LEU A 60 5.12 8.67 16.14
N PHE A 61 5.97 8.80 15.11
CA PHE A 61 6.87 9.95 14.97
C PHE A 61 6.28 11.14 14.21
N ARG A 62 5.18 10.92 13.49
CA ARG A 62 4.51 11.87 12.58
C ARG A 62 5.43 12.43 11.49
N GLU A 63 6.42 11.65 11.04
CA GLU A 63 7.38 12.04 10.00
C GLU A 63 7.08 11.31 8.68
N PRO A 64 6.53 11.99 7.66
CA PRO A 64 6.09 11.35 6.41
C PRO A 64 7.19 10.59 5.66
N GLN A 65 8.45 11.00 5.79
CA GLN A 65 9.56 10.34 5.12
C GLN A 65 9.81 8.94 5.68
N LEU A 66 9.50 8.69 6.96
CA LEU A 66 9.72 7.38 7.60
C LEU A 66 8.94 6.26 6.91
N TYR A 67 7.68 6.48 6.56
CA TYR A 67 6.90 5.46 5.85
C TYR A 67 7.56 5.07 4.54
N THR A 68 8.06 6.04 3.78
CA THR A 68 8.72 5.77 2.49
C THR A 68 10.07 5.07 2.68
N LEU A 69 10.88 5.53 3.64
CA LEU A 69 12.21 4.98 3.90
C LEU A 69 12.14 3.57 4.50
N CYS A 70 11.19 3.32 5.39
CA CYS A 70 10.95 2.00 6.00
C CYS A 70 10.63 0.93 4.95
N ARG A 71 9.81 1.27 3.96
CA ARG A 71 9.37 0.33 2.91
C ARG A 71 10.37 0.13 1.78
N LYS A 72 11.28 1.09 1.62
CA LYS A 72 12.23 1.15 0.51
C LYS A 72 13.02 -0.17 0.40
N ASP A 73 13.41 -0.50 -0.83
CA ASP A 73 14.22 -1.68 -1.15
C ASP A 73 13.62 -2.97 -0.56
N CYS A 74 12.29 -3.09 -0.63
CA CYS A 74 11.52 -4.21 -0.10
C CYS A 74 11.76 -4.46 1.40
N PHE A 75 11.67 -3.41 2.22
CA PHE A 75 11.77 -3.46 3.69
C PHE A 75 13.16 -3.88 4.23
N THR A 76 14.21 -3.89 3.42
CA THR A 76 15.58 -4.27 3.86
C THR A 76 16.40 -3.06 4.32
N THR A 77 15.75 -2.04 4.88
CA THR A 77 16.43 -0.83 5.35
C THR A 77 16.61 -0.85 6.86
N ASP A 78 17.61 -0.13 7.35
CA ASP A 78 17.78 0.11 8.79
C ASP A 78 16.57 0.85 9.39
N TYR A 79 15.81 1.58 8.58
CA TYR A 79 14.55 2.21 9.01
C TYR A 79 13.49 1.17 9.37
N PHE A 80 13.37 0.08 8.60
CA PHE A 80 12.45 -1.00 8.96
C PHE A 80 12.82 -1.61 10.31
N LYS A 81 14.11 -1.93 10.50
CA LYS A 81 14.62 -2.46 11.76
C LYS A 81 14.40 -1.51 12.94
N GLY A 82 14.74 -0.23 12.77
CA GLY A 82 14.50 0.79 13.80
C GLY A 82 13.01 0.95 14.14
N CYS A 83 12.13 0.85 13.15
CA CYS A 83 10.69 0.86 13.38
C CYS A 83 10.23 -0.35 14.21
N VAL A 84 10.72 -1.56 13.91
CA VAL A 84 10.45 -2.76 14.74
C VAL A 84 10.94 -2.56 16.18
N GLU A 85 12.12 -1.99 16.36
CA GLU A 85 12.71 -1.72 17.69
C GLU A 85 11.86 -0.72 18.49
N VAL A 86 11.49 0.41 17.89
CA VAL A 86 10.71 1.46 18.57
C VAL A 86 9.28 1.01 18.88
N LEU A 87 8.67 0.22 17.99
CA LEU A 87 7.35 -0.36 18.22
C LEU A 87 7.35 -1.52 19.22
N GLN A 88 8.51 -1.90 19.76
CA GLN A 88 8.69 -2.99 20.72
C GLN A 88 8.29 -4.37 20.16
N GLU A 89 8.46 -4.56 18.84
CA GLU A 89 8.14 -5.78 18.11
C GLU A 89 9.39 -6.64 17.84
N THR A 90 10.48 -6.44 18.60
CA THR A 90 11.79 -7.07 18.39
C THR A 90 11.75 -8.60 18.46
N ASP A 91 10.85 -9.15 19.27
CA ASP A 91 10.67 -10.60 19.40
C ASP A 91 10.19 -11.25 18.08
N GLN A 92 9.58 -10.46 17.20
CA GLN A 92 9.09 -10.89 15.89
C GLN A 92 10.08 -10.61 14.76
N LEU A 93 11.25 -10.02 15.03
CA LEU A 93 12.18 -9.60 13.99
C LEU A 93 12.61 -10.76 13.08
N GLU A 94 12.92 -11.93 13.64
CA GLU A 94 13.31 -13.11 12.85
C GLU A 94 12.17 -13.66 11.97
N LEU A 95 10.91 -13.52 12.43
CA LEU A 95 9.74 -13.82 11.61
C LEU A 95 9.63 -12.82 10.45
N PHE A 96 9.81 -11.53 10.72
CA PHE A 96 9.78 -10.50 9.69
C PHE A 96 10.91 -10.67 8.67
N LYS A 97 12.11 -11.10 9.08
CA LYS A 97 13.18 -11.45 8.12
C LYS A 97 12.77 -12.59 7.20
N THR A 98 12.08 -13.60 7.71
CA THR A 98 11.56 -14.71 6.91
C THR A 98 10.52 -14.22 5.88
N TYR A 99 9.64 -13.33 6.31
CA TYR A 99 8.67 -12.66 5.45
C TYR A 99 9.33 -11.81 4.36
N ILE A 100 10.28 -10.96 4.73
CA ILE A 100 11.03 -10.13 3.79
C ILE A 100 11.78 -11.00 2.80
N LYS A 101 12.43 -12.09 3.24
CA LYS A 101 13.12 -13.03 2.35
C LYS A 101 12.19 -13.60 1.28
N GLN A 102 10.96 -13.97 1.65
CA GLN A 102 9.97 -14.46 0.69
C GLN A 102 9.58 -13.39 -0.34
N LEU A 103 9.32 -12.16 0.12
CA LEU A 103 8.88 -11.06 -0.74
C LEU A 103 10.02 -10.50 -1.62
N HIS A 104 11.22 -10.38 -1.06
CA HIS A 104 12.41 -9.83 -1.72
C HIS A 104 13.00 -10.85 -2.69
N GLY A 105 13.04 -12.13 -2.31
CA GLY A 105 13.71 -13.19 -3.06
C GLY A 105 15.23 -13.28 -2.80
N ALA A 106 15.72 -12.56 -1.79
CA ALA A 106 17.12 -12.56 -1.36
C ALA A 106 17.21 -12.46 0.17
N ASP A 107 18.40 -12.64 0.72
CA ASP A 107 18.63 -12.42 2.16
C ASP A 107 18.43 -10.93 2.52
N PRO A 108 17.65 -10.61 3.57
CA PRO A 108 17.29 -9.23 3.89
C PRO A 108 18.43 -8.40 4.50
N GLY A 109 19.51 -9.01 5.01
CA GLY A 109 20.71 -8.28 5.47
C GLY A 109 20.54 -7.34 6.68
N ILE A 110 19.38 -7.37 7.37
CA ILE A 110 19.04 -6.53 8.53
C ILE A 110 18.95 -7.30 9.85
#